data_AF-A0A453D1P4-F1
#
_entry.id   AF-A0A453D1P4-F1
#
_cell.length_a   1.000
_cell.length_b   1.000
_cell.length_c   1.000
_cell.angle_alpha   90.00
_cell.angle_beta   90.00
_cell.angle_gamma   90.00
#
_symmetry.space_group_name_H-M   'P 1'
#
loop_
_entity.id
_entity.type
_entity.pdbx_description
1 polymer ?
#
loop_
_entity_poly.entity_id
_entity_poly.type
_entity_poly.pdbx_seq_one_letter_code
_entity_poly.pdbx_strand_id
1 'polypeptide(L)'
;MLLFLSKIRRLSVQEANSNPKGSTVSEIAISSEKNYQERKNMHAESYTVHLSAQENGKEEECGYYMWRQKFPVKPENRVDKRAEIDEWVITLTFPHGERLSRGKQISPGVYAFLPTEMVTNFPFIIQADFLLASSREAILFDSPWNKGILDCIPSAFLNAFVALVKSSADAPAMSLVSMFNFLPANPSIPVLEPVRSGIKNKILVEDIVPCESHGLQKIFCKPGEVGRLKPAFWSILSKARESGVDLKNLSTHGSYILSSHFDKSTYNTVLSFLGVKSVSTEWYAKCIEGSNLVKGVNEQIYLEVLSFVADNWQNCFSGTNMMSIPLLKYVDRNNALSFWSISRATQRSDRLCIASEKKCIPWLISWNREFTSSNRLFVPPSTQEALQNFAQRTAVTQWLQSYAKVEAVSVYSYGLAVVNSLNCDRRPAIAFAHFLYQSAKKGHIESYHLEELCRAMPVIDSYGSVIKTRSSVLILVPAKGSKWVGLMGTNPWRNQNYIELSADYKSADSYAGIYAPEDQLLAFLKT
;
A
#
# COMPACT_ATOMS: atom_id res chain seq x y z
N MET A 1 -13.72 21.07 -38.47
CA MET A 1 -13.33 21.83 -39.70
C MET A 1 -12.46 23.04 -39.38
N LEU A 2 -12.91 24.00 -38.56
CA LEU A 2 -12.16 25.24 -38.28
C LEU A 2 -10.71 25.03 -37.81
N LEU A 3 -10.41 23.95 -37.08
CA LEU A 3 -9.07 23.61 -36.58
C LEU A 3 -7.97 23.53 -37.66
N PHE A 4 -8.34 23.25 -38.91
CA PHE A 4 -7.38 22.97 -40.00
C PHE A 4 -7.44 24.02 -41.13
N LEU A 5 -8.25 25.07 -40.96
CA LEU A 5 -8.37 26.15 -41.94
C LEU A 5 -7.45 27.31 -41.56
N SER A 6 -6.67 27.81 -42.53
CA SER A 6 -5.69 28.88 -42.28
C SER A 6 -6.30 30.29 -42.27
N LYS A 7 -7.41 30.51 -42.99
CA LYS A 7 -7.99 31.84 -43.20
C LYS A 7 -9.33 32.07 -42.48
N ILE A 8 -10.11 31.02 -42.28
CA ILE A 8 -11.46 31.13 -41.71
C ILE A 8 -11.34 30.95 -40.19
N ARG A 9 -11.67 31.99 -39.42
CA ARG A 9 -11.63 31.98 -37.95
C ARG A 9 -13.00 31.88 -37.28
N ARG A 10 -14.09 32.17 -37.99
CA ARG A 10 -15.46 32.18 -37.47
C ARG A 10 -16.43 31.70 -38.54
N LEU A 11 -17.40 30.88 -38.15
CA LEU A 11 -18.50 30.41 -38.99
C LEU A 11 -19.80 30.52 -38.19
N SER A 12 -20.75 31.29 -38.71
CA SER A 12 -22.08 31.48 -38.13
C SER A 12 -23.15 31.05 -39.12
N VAL A 13 -24.10 30.24 -38.67
CA VAL A 13 -25.28 29.82 -39.41
C VAL A 13 -26.50 30.39 -38.69
N GLN A 14 -27.30 31.18 -39.40
CA GLN A 14 -28.55 31.74 -38.88
C GLN A 14 -29.72 31.12 -39.65
N GLU A 15 -30.68 30.56 -38.92
CA GLU A 15 -31.92 30.07 -39.51
C GLU A 15 -32.83 31.24 -39.86
N ALA A 16 -33.26 31.31 -41.12
CA ALA A 16 -34.16 32.36 -41.58
C ALA A 16 -35.60 32.05 -41.15
N ASN A 17 -36.08 32.73 -40.10
CA ASN A 17 -37.45 32.64 -39.61
C ASN A 17 -38.22 33.95 -39.84
N SER A 18 -39.50 33.85 -40.23
CA SER A 18 -40.39 35.00 -40.47
C SER A 18 -40.60 35.88 -39.22
N ASN A 19 -40.34 35.33 -38.02
CA ASN A 19 -40.33 36.06 -36.76
C ASN A 19 -38.88 36.27 -36.28
N PRO A 20 -38.39 37.54 -36.18
CA PRO A 20 -37.00 37.82 -35.80
C PRO A 20 -36.62 37.32 -34.39
N LYS A 21 -37.60 37.16 -33.50
CA LYS A 21 -37.40 36.65 -32.13
C LYS A 21 -37.25 35.11 -32.03
N GLY A 22 -37.43 34.39 -33.14
CA GLY A 22 -37.33 32.92 -33.19
C GLY A 22 -36.18 32.39 -34.05
N SER A 23 -35.26 33.25 -34.50
CA SER A 23 -34.10 32.80 -35.28
C SER A 23 -33.09 32.10 -34.36
N THR A 24 -32.75 30.84 -34.67
CA THR A 24 -31.66 30.14 -34.00
C THR A 24 -30.35 30.55 -34.68
N VAL A 25 -29.40 31.05 -33.89
CA VAL A 25 -28.05 31.35 -34.36
C VAL A 25 -27.12 30.29 -33.80
N SER A 26 -26.41 29.64 -34.72
CA SER A 26 -25.44 28.59 -34.46
C SER A 26 -24.08 29.09 -34.88
N GLU A 27 -23.17 29.27 -33.93
CA GLU A 27 -21.85 29.81 -34.20
C GLU A 27 -20.73 28.87 -33.74
N ILE A 28 -19.63 28.85 -34.48
CA ILE A 28 -18.35 28.31 -34.03
C ILE A 28 -17.21 29.26 -34.41
N ALA A 29 -16.31 29.54 -33.47
CA ALA A 29 -15.22 30.49 -33.66
C ALA A 29 -13.93 29.99 -33.00
N ILE A 30 -12.78 30.41 -33.54
CA ILE A 30 -11.49 30.31 -32.88
C ILE A 30 -11.39 31.50 -31.92
N SER A 31 -11.55 31.23 -30.62
CA SER A 31 -11.51 32.25 -29.57
C SER A 31 -10.07 32.73 -29.31
N SER A 32 -9.10 31.80 -29.32
CA SER A 32 -7.69 32.16 -29.18
C SER A 32 -6.73 31.10 -29.74
N GLU A 33 -5.50 31.52 -30.03
CA GLU A 33 -4.39 30.67 -30.45
C GLU A 33 -3.16 31.07 -29.62
N LYS A 34 -2.55 30.12 -28.90
CA LYS A 34 -1.49 30.38 -27.92
C LYS A 34 -0.42 29.30 -27.94
N ASN A 35 0.68 29.54 -27.23
CA ASN A 35 1.75 28.57 -26.95
C ASN A 35 2.42 27.98 -28.20
N TYR A 36 2.59 28.79 -29.25
CA TYR A 36 3.32 28.37 -30.45
C TYR A 36 4.78 28.03 -30.11
N GLN A 37 5.22 26.86 -30.54
CA GLN A 37 6.60 26.38 -30.37
C GLN A 37 7.04 25.63 -31.62
N GLU A 38 8.19 26.01 -32.17
CA GLU A 38 8.83 25.33 -33.29
C GLU A 38 9.97 24.44 -32.79
N ARG A 39 10.05 23.20 -33.27
CA ARG A 39 11.09 22.22 -32.95
C ARG A 39 11.80 21.82 -34.23
N LYS A 40 12.81 22.60 -34.61
CA LYS A 40 13.57 22.45 -35.86
C LYS A 40 14.15 21.04 -36.03
N ASN A 41 14.67 20.45 -34.95
CA ASN A 41 15.28 19.11 -34.96
C ASN A 41 14.31 18.01 -35.42
N MET A 42 13.00 18.24 -35.34
CA MET A 42 11.97 17.25 -35.64
C MET A 42 11.10 17.67 -36.82
N HIS A 43 11.38 18.83 -37.43
CA HIS A 43 10.52 19.50 -38.41
C HIS A 43 9.06 19.56 -37.94
N ALA A 44 8.85 19.93 -36.68
CA ALA A 44 7.56 19.93 -36.02
C ALA A 44 7.26 21.28 -35.36
N GLU A 45 5.98 21.64 -35.33
CA GLU A 45 5.46 22.80 -34.60
C GLU A 45 4.26 22.38 -33.74
N SER A 46 4.07 23.08 -32.63
CA SER A 46 2.94 22.85 -31.73
C SER A 46 2.32 24.15 -31.26
N TYR A 47 1.01 24.18 -31.11
CA TYR A 47 0.25 25.34 -30.65
C TYR A 47 -1.10 24.89 -30.06
N THR A 48 -1.73 25.74 -29.26
CA THR A 48 -3.05 25.47 -28.67
C THR A 48 -4.09 26.37 -29.29
N VAL A 49 -5.16 25.78 -29.83
CA VAL A 49 -6.31 26.49 -30.41
C VAL A 49 -7.51 26.31 -29.48
N HIS A 50 -8.16 27.39 -29.09
CA HIS A 50 -9.43 27.34 -28.37
C HIS A 50 -10.57 27.58 -29.35
N LEU A 51 -11.54 26.66 -29.38
CA LEU A 51 -12.78 26.80 -30.13
C LEU A 51 -13.92 27.08 -29.16
N SER A 52 -14.70 28.11 -29.45
CA SER A 52 -16.01 28.33 -28.82
C SER A 52 -17.13 27.96 -29.79
N ALA A 53 -18.17 27.33 -29.28
CA ALA A 53 -19.42 27.08 -29.99
C ALA A 53 -20.57 27.70 -29.21
N GLN A 54 -21.42 28.43 -29.92
CA GLN A 54 -22.63 29.01 -29.35
C GLN A 54 -23.85 28.39 -30.04
N GLU A 55 -24.76 27.82 -29.25
CA GLU A 55 -26.02 27.25 -29.72
C GLU A 55 -27.13 27.59 -28.72
N ASN A 56 -28.17 28.30 -29.19
CA ASN A 56 -29.34 28.69 -28.39
C ASN A 56 -29.00 29.36 -27.04
N GLY A 57 -27.94 30.18 -27.02
CA GLY A 57 -27.51 30.93 -25.83
C GLY A 57 -26.62 30.14 -24.85
N LYS A 58 -26.35 28.85 -25.10
CA LYS A 58 -25.30 28.11 -24.39
C LYS A 58 -23.98 28.25 -25.14
N GLU A 59 -22.94 28.62 -24.41
CA GLU A 59 -21.58 28.72 -24.92
C GLU A 59 -20.75 27.57 -24.35
N GLU A 60 -20.12 26.80 -25.23
CA GLU A 60 -19.20 25.73 -24.91
C GLU A 60 -17.83 26.08 -25.50
N GLU A 61 -16.76 25.88 -24.72
CA GLU A 61 -15.39 26.09 -25.20
C GLU A 61 -14.56 24.83 -25.01
N CYS A 62 -13.74 24.49 -26.01
CA CYS A 62 -12.81 23.37 -25.96
C CYS A 62 -11.45 23.80 -26.49
N GLY A 63 -10.39 23.51 -25.72
CA GLY A 63 -9.02 23.69 -26.16
C GLY A 63 -8.56 22.51 -27.01
N TYR A 64 -7.68 22.74 -27.97
CA TYR A 64 -7.10 21.72 -28.83
C TYR A 64 -5.60 21.94 -28.93
N TYR A 65 -4.82 21.00 -28.41
CA TYR A 65 -3.38 20.99 -28.64
C TYR A 65 -3.09 20.41 -30.02
N MET A 66 -2.47 21.21 -30.87
CA MET A 66 -2.12 20.91 -32.24
C MET A 66 -0.65 20.53 -32.31
N TRP A 67 -0.35 19.41 -32.96
CA TRP A 67 1.00 18.98 -33.29
C TRP A 67 1.11 18.75 -34.79
N ARG A 68 1.87 19.59 -35.49
CA ARG A 68 2.08 19.49 -36.94
C ARG A 68 3.52 19.09 -37.21
N GLN A 69 3.73 17.98 -37.91
CA GLN A 69 5.04 17.43 -38.19
C GLN A 69 5.20 17.04 -39.65
N LYS A 70 6.38 17.32 -40.20
CA LYS A 70 6.76 16.97 -41.57
C LYS A 70 7.58 15.69 -41.62
N PHE A 71 7.32 14.86 -42.63
CA PHE A 71 8.05 13.62 -42.90
C PHE A 71 8.40 13.54 -44.39
N PRO A 72 9.62 13.12 -44.75
CA PRO A 72 9.97 12.93 -46.16
C PRO A 72 9.18 11.77 -46.77
N VAL A 73 8.72 11.97 -48.01
CA VAL A 73 7.99 10.95 -48.78
C VAL A 73 8.98 9.88 -49.24
N LYS A 74 8.73 8.63 -48.84
CA LYS A 74 9.56 7.51 -49.27
C LYS A 74 9.30 7.15 -50.74
N PRO A 75 10.31 6.69 -51.50
CA PRO A 75 10.15 6.33 -52.90
C PRO A 75 9.01 5.34 -53.16
N GLU A 76 8.86 4.32 -52.31
CA GLU A 76 7.83 3.27 -52.41
C GLU A 76 6.40 3.76 -52.18
N ASN A 77 6.22 4.95 -51.59
CA ASN A 77 4.92 5.54 -51.30
C ASN A 77 4.53 6.66 -52.29
N ARG A 78 5.36 6.93 -53.31
CA ARG A 78 5.06 7.96 -54.34
C ARG A 78 3.92 7.52 -55.26
N VAL A 79 3.12 8.48 -55.69
CA VAL A 79 2.01 8.29 -56.62
C VAL A 79 1.95 9.46 -57.61
N ASP A 80 1.58 9.20 -58.86
CA ASP A 80 1.64 10.20 -59.95
C ASP A 80 0.85 11.47 -59.63
N LYS A 81 -0.32 11.34 -58.98
CA LYS A 81 -1.19 12.46 -58.58
C LYS A 81 -0.55 13.42 -57.56
N ARG A 82 0.61 13.06 -56.99
CA ARG A 82 1.34 13.77 -55.94
C ARG A 82 2.85 13.78 -56.19
N ALA A 83 3.29 13.63 -57.44
CA ALA A 83 4.71 13.49 -57.79
C ALA A 83 5.57 14.69 -57.34
N GLU A 84 4.96 15.88 -57.25
CA GLU A 84 5.61 17.13 -56.84
C GLU A 84 5.70 17.31 -55.31
N ILE A 85 5.12 16.41 -54.51
CA ILE A 85 5.13 16.52 -53.06
C ILE A 85 6.22 15.62 -52.48
N ASP A 86 7.23 16.26 -51.89
CA ASP A 86 8.37 15.56 -51.27
C ASP A 86 8.21 15.37 -49.75
N GLU A 87 7.24 16.03 -49.11
CA GLU A 87 7.00 15.95 -47.67
C GLU A 87 5.52 15.68 -47.33
N TRP A 88 5.25 14.70 -46.46
CA TRP A 88 3.98 14.56 -45.78
C TRP A 88 3.88 15.51 -44.60
N VAL A 89 2.78 16.25 -44.52
CA VAL A 89 2.44 17.08 -43.37
C VAL A 89 1.32 16.38 -42.58
N ILE A 90 1.64 15.94 -41.37
CA ILE A 90 0.71 15.27 -40.47
C ILE A 90 0.42 16.19 -39.28
N THR A 91 -0.85 16.48 -39.06
CA THR A 91 -1.33 17.24 -37.90
C THR A 91 -2.12 16.32 -36.98
N LEU A 92 -1.65 16.15 -35.74
CA LEU A 92 -2.37 15.46 -34.68
C LEU A 92 -2.97 16.48 -33.73
N THR A 93 -4.24 16.30 -33.40
CA THR A 93 -4.97 17.25 -32.55
C THR A 93 -5.55 16.56 -31.32
N PHE A 94 -5.24 17.09 -30.15
CA PHE A 94 -5.58 16.52 -28.85
C PHE A 94 -6.55 17.47 -28.11
N PRO A 95 -7.81 17.05 -27.88
CA PRO A 95 -8.81 17.90 -27.22
C PRO A 95 -8.53 18.02 -25.71
N HIS A 96 -8.37 19.24 -25.23
CA HIS A 96 -8.30 19.56 -23.81
C HIS A 96 -9.71 19.85 -23.28
N GLY A 97 -10.34 18.82 -22.73
CA GLY A 97 -11.73 18.87 -22.25
C GLY A 97 -12.68 18.00 -23.08
N GLU A 98 -13.98 18.20 -22.90
CA GLU A 98 -14.97 17.54 -23.74
C GLU A 98 -14.95 18.14 -25.15
N ARG A 99 -14.94 17.29 -26.17
CA ARG A 99 -15.02 17.75 -27.56
C ARG A 99 -16.38 18.42 -27.75
N LEU A 100 -16.38 19.59 -28.38
CA LEU A 100 -17.61 20.28 -28.78
C LEU A 100 -18.47 19.32 -29.62
N SER A 101 -19.65 18.97 -29.10
CA SER A 101 -20.59 18.08 -29.77
C SER A 101 -21.84 18.85 -30.18
N ARG A 102 -22.10 18.93 -31.48
CA ARG A 102 -23.38 19.45 -32.01
C ARG A 102 -24.32 18.27 -32.28
N GLY A 103 -25.30 18.07 -31.40
CA GLY A 103 -26.30 17.00 -31.51
C GLY A 103 -25.75 15.58 -31.25
N LYS A 104 -26.43 14.56 -31.80
CA LYS A 104 -26.08 13.14 -31.60
C LYS A 104 -24.97 12.61 -32.54
N GLN A 105 -24.34 13.47 -33.34
CA GLN A 105 -23.34 13.03 -34.33
C GLN A 105 -21.95 12.86 -33.70
N ILE A 106 -21.32 11.73 -33.99
CA ILE A 106 -19.96 11.44 -33.57
C ILE A 106 -19.00 12.28 -34.43
N SER A 107 -18.14 13.07 -33.79
CA SER A 107 -17.17 13.90 -34.49
C SER A 107 -16.19 13.04 -35.31
N PRO A 108 -15.89 13.40 -36.56
CA PRO A 108 -14.98 12.63 -37.39
C PRO A 108 -13.56 12.64 -36.82
N GLY A 109 -12.91 11.48 -36.89
CA GLY A 109 -11.57 11.26 -36.33
C GLY A 109 -10.44 11.57 -37.32
N VAL A 110 -10.74 11.58 -38.62
CA VAL A 110 -9.75 11.82 -39.68
C VAL A 110 -10.21 12.92 -40.65
N TYR A 111 -9.27 13.78 -41.01
CA TYR A 111 -9.47 14.91 -41.91
C TYR A 111 -8.48 14.86 -43.07
N ALA A 112 -8.98 15.13 -44.26
CA ALA A 112 -8.18 15.32 -45.47
C ALA A 112 -8.38 16.75 -45.95
N PHE A 113 -7.86 17.70 -45.16
CA PHE A 113 -8.19 19.14 -45.15
C PHE A 113 -9.65 19.44 -44.74
N LEU A 114 -10.61 18.70 -45.30
CA LEU A 114 -12.01 18.71 -44.92
C LEU A 114 -12.36 17.48 -44.06
N PRO A 115 -13.45 17.53 -43.26
CA PRO A 115 -13.93 16.37 -42.52
C PRO A 115 -14.25 15.20 -43.47
N THR A 116 -13.89 13.98 -43.05
CA THR A 116 -14.33 12.73 -43.70
C THR A 116 -15.46 12.10 -42.87
N GLU A 117 -16.15 11.06 -43.38
CA GLU A 117 -17.12 10.32 -42.57
C GLU A 117 -16.47 9.28 -41.65
N MET A 118 -15.13 9.23 -41.62
CA MET A 118 -14.39 8.26 -40.83
C MET A 118 -14.47 8.57 -39.33
N VAL A 119 -15.25 7.76 -38.63
CA VAL A 119 -15.25 7.70 -37.18
C VAL A 119 -14.12 6.78 -36.72
N THR A 120 -13.27 7.29 -35.83
CA THR A 120 -12.20 6.51 -35.19
C THR A 120 -12.41 6.46 -33.70
N ASN A 121 -11.98 5.38 -33.05
CA ASN A 121 -11.95 5.31 -31.58
C ASN A 121 -10.69 5.95 -30.98
N PHE A 122 -9.92 6.70 -31.77
CA PHE A 122 -8.78 7.45 -31.26
C PHE A 122 -9.24 8.68 -30.47
N PRO A 123 -8.63 8.93 -29.30
CA PRO A 123 -8.96 10.09 -28.47
C PRO A 123 -8.38 11.40 -29.03
N PHE A 124 -7.63 11.34 -30.13
CA PHE A 124 -7.09 12.47 -30.89
C PHE A 124 -7.64 12.46 -32.32
N ILE A 125 -7.45 13.56 -33.05
CA ILE A 125 -7.85 13.73 -34.45
C ILE A 125 -6.59 13.69 -35.32
N ILE A 126 -6.70 13.09 -36.50
CA ILE A 126 -5.62 13.03 -37.49
C ILE A 126 -6.01 13.89 -38.68
N GLN A 127 -5.13 14.78 -39.12
CA GLN A 127 -5.24 15.48 -40.39
C GLN A 127 -3.97 15.27 -41.22
N ALA A 128 -4.13 14.90 -42.48
CA ALA A 128 -3.05 14.82 -43.46
C ALA A 128 -3.60 14.95 -44.89
N ASP A 129 -2.74 14.96 -45.91
CA ASP A 129 -3.16 14.91 -47.32
C ASP A 129 -3.52 13.46 -47.74
N PHE A 130 -4.59 12.91 -47.16
CA PHE A 130 -5.07 11.57 -47.53
C PHE A 130 -5.76 11.59 -48.90
N LEU A 131 -5.47 10.58 -49.71
CA LEU A 131 -6.25 10.30 -50.92
C LEU A 131 -7.61 9.69 -50.54
N LEU A 132 -8.67 10.28 -51.08
CA LEU A 132 -10.05 9.89 -50.83
C LEU A 132 -10.65 9.14 -52.02
N ALA A 133 -11.68 8.35 -51.75
CA ALA A 133 -12.55 7.79 -52.78
C ALA A 133 -13.31 8.91 -53.51
N SER A 134 -13.92 8.59 -54.66
CA SER A 134 -14.64 9.58 -55.47
C SER A 134 -15.79 10.27 -54.71
N SER A 135 -16.42 9.59 -53.75
CA SER A 135 -17.45 10.20 -52.88
C SER A 135 -16.89 11.25 -51.91
N ARG A 136 -15.57 11.29 -51.70
CA ARG A 136 -14.85 12.13 -50.74
C ARG A 136 -15.21 11.87 -49.27
N GLU A 137 -15.97 10.81 -49.00
CA GLU A 137 -16.38 10.41 -47.65
C GLU A 137 -15.39 9.42 -47.02
N ALA A 138 -14.78 8.56 -47.84
CA ALA A 138 -13.91 7.46 -47.40
C ALA A 138 -12.45 7.63 -47.84
N ILE A 139 -11.52 7.15 -47.00
CA ILE A 139 -10.07 7.17 -47.25
C ILE A 139 -9.65 5.91 -48.02
N LEU A 140 -8.82 6.07 -49.05
CA LEU A 140 -8.28 4.95 -49.85
C LEU A 140 -7.10 4.28 -49.14
N PHE A 141 -7.38 3.42 -48.17
CA PHE A 141 -6.35 2.79 -47.33
C PHE A 141 -5.37 1.88 -48.08
N ASP A 142 -5.75 1.35 -49.23
CA ASP A 142 -4.87 0.49 -50.04
C ASP A 142 -3.79 1.26 -50.78
N SER A 143 -3.95 2.58 -50.94
CA SER A 143 -3.00 3.44 -51.62
C SER A 143 -1.64 3.45 -50.92
N PRO A 144 -0.52 3.27 -51.66
CA PRO A 144 0.83 3.41 -51.12
C PRO A 144 1.04 4.75 -50.41
N TRP A 145 0.45 5.83 -50.93
CA TRP A 145 0.53 7.17 -50.33
C TRP A 145 -0.05 7.21 -48.91
N ASN A 146 -1.29 6.72 -48.75
CA ASN A 146 -1.97 6.73 -47.47
C ASN A 146 -1.30 5.78 -46.47
N LYS A 147 -0.79 4.64 -46.92
CA LYS A 147 0.01 3.72 -46.08
C LYS A 147 1.25 4.43 -45.51
N GLY A 148 1.98 5.17 -46.35
CA GLY A 148 3.14 5.95 -45.92
C GLY A 148 2.80 7.00 -44.86
N ILE A 149 1.68 7.71 -45.02
CA ILE A 149 1.17 8.64 -44.00
C ILE A 149 0.88 7.91 -42.69
N LEU A 150 0.12 6.80 -42.74
CA LEU A 150 -0.26 6.03 -41.56
C LEU A 150 0.97 5.49 -40.80
N ASP A 151 2.01 5.06 -41.51
CA ASP A 151 3.27 4.57 -40.93
C ASP A 151 4.04 5.67 -40.17
N CYS A 152 3.84 6.94 -40.52
CA CYS A 152 4.47 8.07 -39.84
C CYS A 152 3.71 8.50 -38.58
N ILE A 153 2.40 8.20 -38.47
CA ILE A 153 1.56 8.61 -37.33
C ILE A 153 2.10 8.15 -35.98
N PRO A 154 2.55 6.89 -35.78
CA PRO A 154 3.12 6.46 -34.51
C PRO A 154 4.30 7.33 -34.04
N SER A 155 5.17 7.74 -34.95
CA SER A 155 6.30 8.62 -34.63
C SER A 155 5.82 10.03 -34.31
N ALA A 156 4.90 10.58 -35.10
CA ALA A 156 4.30 11.89 -34.83
C ALA A 156 3.61 11.93 -33.46
N PHE A 157 2.86 10.87 -33.13
CA PHE A 157 2.17 10.74 -31.85
C PHE A 157 3.16 10.70 -30.69
N LEU A 158 4.19 9.85 -30.75
CA LEU A 158 5.19 9.76 -29.68
C LEU A 158 5.80 11.14 -29.40
N ASN A 159 6.21 11.84 -30.46
CA ASN A 159 6.84 13.15 -30.36
C ASN A 159 5.91 14.19 -29.72
N ALA A 160 4.65 14.23 -30.17
CA ALA A 160 3.62 15.09 -29.60
C ALA A 160 3.35 14.79 -28.13
N PHE A 161 3.22 13.50 -27.81
CA PHE A 161 2.90 13.02 -26.47
C PHE A 161 4.04 13.30 -25.49
N VAL A 162 5.29 13.03 -25.89
CA VAL A 162 6.48 13.37 -25.09
C VAL A 162 6.57 14.87 -24.87
N ALA A 163 6.32 15.69 -25.89
CA ALA A 163 6.29 17.14 -25.74
C ALA A 163 5.21 17.57 -24.72
N LEU A 164 4.01 17.01 -24.77
CA LEU A 164 2.92 17.29 -23.82
C LEU A 164 3.27 16.88 -22.39
N VAL A 165 3.78 15.67 -22.19
CA VAL A 165 4.10 15.13 -20.86
C VAL A 165 5.30 15.84 -20.24
N LYS A 166 6.36 16.10 -21.02
CA LYS A 166 7.60 16.72 -20.51
C LYS A 166 7.50 18.25 -20.40
N SER A 167 6.74 18.94 -21.25
CA SER A 167 6.51 20.39 -21.10
C SER A 167 5.61 20.74 -19.91
N SER A 168 4.80 19.79 -19.45
CA SER A 168 4.01 19.89 -18.22
C SER A 168 4.78 19.42 -16.97
N ALA A 169 6.11 19.30 -17.05
CA ALA A 169 6.94 18.93 -15.90
C ALA A 169 6.76 19.89 -14.71
N ASP A 170 6.59 21.19 -14.96
CA ASP A 170 6.35 22.20 -13.90
C ASP A 170 4.87 22.33 -13.50
N ALA A 171 3.94 21.71 -14.23
CA ALA A 171 2.51 21.77 -13.95
C ALA A 171 2.10 20.84 -12.78
N PRO A 172 0.95 21.04 -12.12
CA PRO A 172 0.47 20.12 -11.09
C PRO A 172 0.41 18.67 -11.58
N ALA A 173 0.72 17.69 -10.73
CA ALA A 173 0.71 16.28 -11.12
C ALA A 173 -0.63 15.83 -11.73
N MET A 174 -1.76 16.39 -11.27
CA MET A 174 -3.09 16.06 -11.79
C MET A 174 -3.31 16.47 -13.26
N SER A 175 -2.74 17.61 -13.72
CA SER A 175 -2.89 18.04 -15.12
C SER A 175 -2.01 17.22 -16.07
N LEU A 176 -0.96 16.61 -15.56
CA LEU A 176 -0.10 15.71 -16.33
C LEU A 176 -0.82 14.38 -16.60
N VAL A 177 -1.50 13.82 -15.61
CA VAL A 177 -2.15 12.51 -15.74
C VAL A 177 -3.32 12.55 -16.74
N SER A 178 -4.02 13.68 -16.87
CA SER A 178 -5.10 13.80 -17.86
C SER A 178 -4.61 13.65 -19.31
N MET A 179 -3.34 13.98 -19.60
CA MET A 179 -2.75 13.81 -20.93
C MET A 179 -2.74 12.34 -21.37
N PHE A 180 -2.66 11.39 -20.42
CA PHE A 180 -2.66 9.96 -20.72
C PHE A 180 -3.99 9.46 -21.28
N ASN A 181 -5.08 10.24 -21.18
CA ASN A 181 -6.34 9.94 -21.85
C ASN A 181 -6.24 10.07 -23.38
N PHE A 182 -5.17 10.67 -23.91
CA PHE A 182 -4.88 10.71 -25.34
C PHE A 182 -4.29 9.41 -25.89
N LEU A 183 -4.00 8.42 -25.03
CA LEU A 183 -3.53 7.11 -25.50
C LEU A 183 -4.68 6.32 -26.13
N PRO A 184 -4.48 5.69 -27.30
CA PRO A 184 -5.50 4.88 -27.98
C PRO A 184 -5.67 3.52 -27.30
N ALA A 185 -6.11 3.53 -26.04
CA ALA A 185 -6.23 2.33 -25.22
C ALA A 185 -7.30 1.37 -25.76
N ASN A 186 -8.41 1.93 -26.24
CA ASN A 186 -9.52 1.18 -26.83
C ASN A 186 -9.19 0.69 -28.25
N PRO A 187 -9.68 -0.49 -28.65
CA PRO A 187 -9.59 -0.93 -30.05
C PRO A 187 -10.24 0.07 -31.01
N SER A 188 -9.62 0.22 -32.17
CA SER A 188 -10.08 1.01 -33.30
C SER A 188 -10.54 0.08 -34.44
N ILE A 189 -10.91 0.68 -35.57
CA ILE A 189 -11.23 -0.08 -36.79
C ILE A 189 -10.00 -0.88 -37.26
N PRO A 190 -10.18 -2.07 -37.89
CA PRO A 190 -9.08 -2.97 -38.24
C PRO A 190 -7.92 -2.31 -39.01
N VAL A 191 -8.24 -1.36 -39.89
CA VAL A 191 -7.23 -0.65 -40.71
C VAL A 191 -6.33 0.28 -39.89
N LEU A 192 -6.80 0.76 -38.73
CA LEU A 192 -6.04 1.63 -37.83
C LEU A 192 -5.38 0.87 -36.67
N GLU A 193 -5.62 -0.43 -36.52
CA GLU A 193 -4.95 -1.25 -35.52
C GLU A 193 -3.41 -1.30 -35.67
N PRO A 194 -2.83 -1.32 -36.88
CA PRO A 194 -1.39 -1.17 -37.05
C PRO A 194 -0.86 0.15 -36.49
N VAL A 195 -1.60 1.26 -36.66
CA VAL A 195 -1.24 2.57 -36.11
C VAL A 195 -1.29 2.53 -34.58
N ARG A 196 -2.38 1.98 -34.00
CA ARG A 196 -2.52 1.81 -32.55
C ARG A 196 -1.38 0.98 -31.95
N SER A 197 -1.04 -0.13 -32.60
CA SER A 197 0.04 -1.03 -32.19
C SER A 197 1.42 -0.38 -32.33
N GLY A 198 1.64 0.37 -33.41
CA GLY A 198 2.85 1.16 -33.61
C GLY A 198 3.02 2.23 -32.54
N ILE A 199 1.94 2.94 -32.17
CA ILE A 199 1.92 3.90 -31.07
C ILE A 199 2.31 3.21 -29.77
N LYS A 200 1.67 2.08 -29.45
CA LYS A 200 1.97 1.29 -28.24
C LYS A 200 3.45 0.92 -28.17
N ASN A 201 4.00 0.32 -29.22
CA ASN A 201 5.38 -0.16 -29.24
C ASN A 201 6.40 0.97 -29.03
N LYS A 202 6.16 2.14 -29.63
CA LYS A 202 7.01 3.32 -29.46
C LYS A 202 6.95 3.90 -28.05
N ILE A 203 5.78 3.86 -27.42
CA ILE A 203 5.57 4.39 -26.07
C ILE A 203 6.17 3.51 -24.99
N LEU A 204 6.12 2.18 -25.15
CA LEU A 204 6.62 1.23 -24.16
C LEU A 204 8.13 1.35 -23.87
N VAL A 205 8.89 1.96 -24.77
CA VAL A 205 10.35 2.13 -24.64
C VAL A 205 10.76 3.53 -24.18
N GLU A 206 9.82 4.47 -24.03
CA GLU A 206 10.10 5.86 -23.68
C GLU A 206 9.81 6.15 -22.20
N ASP A 207 10.65 7.00 -21.60
CA ASP A 207 10.50 7.47 -20.22
C ASP A 207 9.41 8.55 -20.13
N ILE A 208 8.15 8.09 -20.05
CA ILE A 208 6.97 8.95 -19.96
C ILE A 208 6.12 8.72 -18.72
N VAL A 209 6.20 7.57 -18.05
CA VAL A 209 5.26 7.24 -16.96
C VAL A 209 5.68 7.95 -15.69
N PRO A 210 4.82 8.82 -15.11
CA PRO A 210 5.16 9.56 -13.90
C PRO A 210 5.22 8.61 -12.71
N CYS A 211 6.36 8.64 -12.02
CA CYS A 211 6.61 7.85 -10.83
C CYS A 211 6.41 8.69 -9.57
N GLU A 212 5.95 8.05 -8.50
CA GLU A 212 5.91 8.66 -7.17
C GLU A 212 7.35 9.03 -6.78
N SER A 213 7.57 10.32 -6.57
CA SER A 213 8.86 10.89 -6.22
C SER A 213 8.66 11.91 -5.12
N HIS A 214 9.56 11.90 -4.15
CA HIS A 214 9.52 12.77 -2.98
C HIS A 214 10.41 14.02 -3.12
N GLY A 215 11.07 14.18 -4.28
CA GLY A 215 11.84 15.36 -4.64
C GLY A 215 10.99 16.37 -5.44
N LEU A 216 11.55 17.57 -5.64
CA LEU A 216 10.92 18.60 -6.49
C LEU A 216 10.87 18.21 -7.97
N GLN A 217 11.73 17.29 -8.40
CA GLN A 217 11.79 16.81 -9.78
C GLN A 217 10.92 15.57 -9.96
N LYS A 218 10.05 15.62 -10.98
CA LYS A 218 9.27 14.48 -11.42
C LYS A 218 10.18 13.45 -12.07
N ILE A 219 10.03 12.20 -11.64
CA ILE A 219 10.72 11.05 -12.24
C ILE A 219 9.79 10.42 -13.27
N PHE A 220 10.30 10.23 -14.49
CA PHE A 220 9.61 9.51 -15.56
C PHE A 220 10.39 8.25 -15.88
N CYS A 221 9.68 7.12 -15.99
CA CYS A 221 10.27 5.82 -16.34
C CYS A 221 9.46 5.14 -17.45
N LYS A 222 10.01 4.06 -17.98
CA LYS A 222 9.32 3.21 -18.96
C LYS A 222 8.15 2.49 -18.30
N PRO A 223 7.03 2.27 -19.03
CA PRO A 223 5.90 1.52 -18.50
C PRO A 223 6.24 0.16 -17.88
N GLY A 224 7.20 -0.57 -18.46
CA GLY A 224 7.62 -1.88 -17.96
C GLY A 224 8.39 -1.88 -16.65
N GLU A 225 8.91 -0.73 -16.22
CA GLU A 225 9.70 -0.56 -14.99
C GLU A 225 8.86 -0.02 -13.82
N VAL A 226 7.61 0.34 -14.09
CA VAL A 226 6.69 0.96 -13.14
C VAL A 226 5.66 -0.05 -12.65
N GLY A 227 5.46 -0.07 -11.33
CA GLY A 227 4.51 -0.94 -10.65
C GLY A 227 3.40 -0.18 -9.94
N ARG A 228 2.20 -0.78 -9.93
CA ARG A 228 1.02 -0.32 -9.18
C ARG A 228 1.03 -0.89 -7.77
N LEU A 229 0.52 -0.11 -6.82
CA LEU A 229 0.32 -0.58 -5.45
C LEU A 229 -1.14 -0.99 -5.22
N LYS A 230 -1.34 -1.87 -4.24
CA LYS A 230 -2.69 -2.16 -3.75
C LYS A 230 -3.26 -0.88 -3.09
N PRO A 231 -4.51 -0.49 -3.37
CA PRO A 231 -5.10 0.74 -2.83
C PRO A 231 -5.05 0.85 -1.30
N ALA A 232 -5.21 -0.27 -0.59
CA ALA A 232 -5.10 -0.31 0.87
C ALA A 232 -3.70 0.12 1.35
N PHE A 233 -2.64 -0.22 0.61
CA PHE A 233 -1.26 0.15 0.96
C PHE A 233 -0.99 1.64 0.70
N TRP A 234 -1.60 2.25 -0.33
CA TRP A 234 -1.52 3.70 -0.54
C TRP A 234 -2.05 4.49 0.66
N SER A 235 -3.15 4.04 1.27
CA SER A 235 -3.71 4.65 2.48
C SER A 235 -2.70 4.63 3.64
N ILE A 236 -2.02 3.50 3.84
CA ILE A 236 -0.97 3.34 4.86
C ILE A 236 0.19 4.30 4.59
N LEU A 237 0.68 4.38 3.35
CA LEU A 237 1.78 5.27 2.99
C LEU A 237 1.42 6.75 3.18
N SER A 238 0.18 7.16 2.86
CA SER A 238 -0.30 8.52 3.10
C SER A 238 -0.28 8.89 4.58
N LYS A 239 -0.85 8.02 5.43
CA LYS A 239 -0.88 8.25 6.89
C LYS A 239 0.50 8.22 7.53
N ALA A 240 1.37 7.31 7.07
CA ALA A 240 2.75 7.24 7.52
C ALA A 240 3.54 8.53 7.17
N ARG A 241 3.29 9.08 5.98
CA ARG A 241 3.86 10.36 5.53
C ARG A 241 3.41 11.53 6.40
N GLU A 242 2.11 11.62 6.69
CA GLU A 242 1.55 12.62 7.61
C GLU A 242 2.15 12.51 9.03
N SER A 243 2.58 11.30 9.42
CA SER A 243 3.28 11.04 10.68
C SER A 243 4.79 11.29 10.63
N GLY A 244 5.32 11.82 9.52
CA GLY A 244 6.74 12.19 9.37
C GLY A 244 7.69 11.04 8.99
N VAL A 245 7.18 9.89 8.55
CA VAL A 245 8.05 8.79 8.07
C VAL A 245 8.67 9.13 6.72
N ASP A 246 10.01 9.02 6.63
CA ASP A 246 10.73 9.18 5.37
C ASP A 246 10.49 7.98 4.45
N LEU A 247 9.84 8.23 3.31
CA LEU A 247 9.49 7.24 2.28
C LEU A 247 10.36 7.36 1.02
N LYS A 248 11.49 8.08 1.06
CA LYS A 248 12.39 8.24 -0.10
C LYS A 248 12.85 6.93 -0.74
N ASN A 249 12.79 5.82 0.00
CA ASN A 249 13.26 4.51 -0.46
C ASN A 249 12.24 3.73 -1.31
N LEU A 250 11.03 4.23 -1.58
CA LEU A 250 10.00 3.48 -2.33
C LEU A 250 10.49 3.00 -3.71
N SER A 251 11.35 3.77 -4.39
CA SER A 251 11.92 3.43 -5.70
C SER A 251 13.16 2.51 -5.64
N THR A 252 13.72 2.25 -4.46
CA THR A 252 14.98 1.50 -4.30
C THR A 252 14.81 -0.02 -4.37
N HIS A 253 13.58 -0.52 -4.41
CA HIS A 253 13.27 -1.95 -4.30
C HIS A 253 13.12 -2.67 -5.65
N GLY A 254 13.69 -2.11 -6.73
CA GLY A 254 13.78 -2.74 -8.05
C GLY A 254 12.63 -2.44 -9.01
N SER A 255 11.60 -1.73 -8.56
CA SER A 255 10.53 -1.20 -9.42
C SER A 255 10.18 0.19 -8.96
N TYR A 256 9.96 1.09 -9.93
CA TYR A 256 9.45 2.42 -9.64
C TYR A 256 7.96 2.34 -9.33
N ILE A 257 7.49 3.17 -8.40
CA ILE A 257 6.07 3.19 -8.04
C ILE A 257 5.36 4.22 -8.91
N LEU A 258 4.22 3.82 -9.48
CA LEU A 258 3.34 4.72 -10.22
C LEU A 258 2.93 5.90 -9.34
N SER A 259 2.87 7.12 -9.89
CA SER A 259 2.36 8.26 -9.13
C SER A 259 0.96 7.97 -8.56
N SER A 260 0.74 8.31 -7.29
CA SER A 260 -0.54 8.18 -6.59
C SER A 260 -1.71 8.87 -7.32
N HIS A 261 -1.44 9.93 -8.08
CA HIS A 261 -2.44 10.61 -8.90
C HIS A 261 -2.88 9.80 -10.12
N PHE A 262 -2.00 8.92 -10.63
CA PHE A 262 -2.24 8.07 -11.80
C PHE A 262 -2.76 6.68 -11.43
N ASP A 263 -2.43 6.16 -10.25
CA ASP A 263 -2.90 4.85 -9.77
C ASP A 263 -4.37 4.87 -9.28
N LYS A 264 -5.29 5.29 -10.17
CA LYS A 264 -6.73 5.37 -9.93
C LYS A 264 -7.50 4.49 -10.89
N SER A 265 -8.67 4.02 -10.47
CA SER A 265 -9.52 3.14 -11.28
C SER A 265 -9.90 3.73 -12.63
N THR A 266 -10.08 5.06 -12.71
CA THR A 266 -10.36 5.80 -13.94
C THR A 266 -9.33 5.57 -15.04
N TYR A 267 -8.06 5.29 -14.68
CA TYR A 267 -6.98 5.08 -15.63
C TYR A 267 -6.66 3.62 -15.90
N ASN A 268 -7.43 2.67 -15.36
CA ASN A 268 -7.15 1.23 -15.50
C ASN A 268 -7.02 0.79 -16.97
N THR A 269 -7.88 1.29 -17.86
CA THR A 269 -7.82 0.97 -19.30
C THR A 269 -6.51 1.44 -19.93
N VAL A 270 -6.06 2.63 -19.57
CA VAL A 270 -4.81 3.21 -20.06
C VAL A 270 -3.59 2.48 -19.48
N LEU A 271 -3.59 2.19 -18.18
CA LEU A 271 -2.52 1.44 -17.52
C LEU A 271 -2.40 0.02 -18.08
N SER A 272 -3.53 -0.62 -18.40
CA SER A 272 -3.57 -1.91 -19.09
C SER A 272 -2.99 -1.81 -20.51
N PHE A 273 -3.33 -0.76 -21.25
CA PHE A 273 -2.74 -0.49 -22.57
C PHE A 273 -1.22 -0.34 -22.51
N LEU A 274 -0.72 0.38 -21.50
CA LEU A 274 0.70 0.56 -21.21
C LEU A 274 1.38 -0.70 -20.63
N GLY A 275 0.62 -1.74 -20.26
CA GLY A 275 1.16 -2.96 -19.68
C GLY A 275 1.73 -2.79 -18.28
N VAL A 276 1.34 -1.74 -17.56
CA VAL A 276 1.78 -1.45 -16.18
C VAL A 276 1.13 -2.46 -15.24
N LYS A 277 1.96 -3.26 -14.56
CA LYS A 277 1.52 -4.35 -13.67
C LYS A 277 1.55 -3.92 -12.21
N SER A 278 0.94 -4.71 -11.34
CA SER A 278 1.15 -4.56 -9.89
C SER A 278 2.58 -4.94 -9.52
N VAL A 279 3.13 -4.30 -8.49
CA VAL A 279 4.43 -4.68 -7.92
C VAL A 279 4.40 -6.12 -7.40
N SER A 280 5.58 -6.74 -7.33
CA SER A 280 5.71 -8.09 -6.78
C SER A 280 5.44 -8.13 -5.27
N THR A 281 5.17 -9.31 -4.74
CA THR A 281 4.90 -9.51 -3.31
C THR A 281 6.16 -9.25 -2.47
N GLU A 282 7.34 -9.53 -3.04
CA GLU A 282 8.65 -9.23 -2.46
C GLU A 282 8.91 -7.72 -2.34
N TRP A 283 8.37 -6.92 -3.25
CA TRP A 283 8.49 -5.47 -3.16
C TRP A 283 7.85 -4.95 -1.86
N TYR A 284 6.68 -5.46 -1.48
CA TYR A 284 6.03 -5.06 -0.21
C TYR A 284 6.87 -5.46 1.00
N ALA A 285 7.45 -6.66 1.00
CA ALA A 285 8.31 -7.11 2.10
C ALA A 285 9.53 -6.19 2.24
N LYS A 286 10.23 -5.90 1.14
CA LYS A 286 11.37 -4.97 1.12
C LYS A 286 10.98 -3.56 1.54
N CYS A 287 9.82 -3.07 1.10
CA CYS A 287 9.31 -1.77 1.48
C CYS A 287 9.02 -1.68 2.98
N ILE A 288 8.34 -2.68 3.56
CA ILE A 288 8.00 -2.68 4.99
C ILE A 288 9.26 -2.80 5.86
N GLU A 289 10.24 -3.60 5.43
CA GLU A 289 11.52 -3.76 6.13
C GLU A 289 12.43 -2.54 6.00
N GLY A 290 12.57 -2.00 4.79
CA GLY A 290 13.44 -0.86 4.48
C GLY A 290 12.86 0.51 4.85
N SER A 291 11.58 0.55 5.25
CA SER A 291 10.91 1.76 5.71
C SER A 291 10.62 1.68 7.21
N ASN A 292 10.51 2.82 7.88
CA ASN A 292 10.12 2.88 9.29
C ASN A 292 8.62 2.62 9.52
N LEU A 293 7.96 1.80 8.69
CA LEU A 293 6.54 1.47 8.78
C LEU A 293 6.19 0.55 9.96
N VAL A 294 7.18 -0.15 10.53
CA VAL A 294 6.99 -0.97 11.74
C VAL A 294 7.45 -0.22 12.99
N LYS A 295 8.59 0.47 12.92
CA LYS A 295 9.24 1.12 14.07
C LYS A 295 8.85 2.58 14.29
N GLY A 296 8.65 3.35 13.22
CA GLY A 296 8.53 4.81 13.28
C GLY A 296 7.12 5.37 13.17
N VAL A 297 6.10 4.51 13.02
CA VAL A 297 4.69 4.92 12.98
C VAL A 297 4.00 4.71 14.33
N ASN A 298 2.90 5.42 14.55
CA ASN A 298 2.03 5.19 15.70
C ASN A 298 1.37 3.79 15.64
N GLU A 299 0.80 3.34 16.76
CA GLU A 299 0.22 1.99 16.85
C GLU A 299 -0.96 1.78 15.89
N GLN A 300 -1.75 2.81 15.60
CA GLN A 300 -2.89 2.70 14.68
C GLN A 300 -2.42 2.37 13.26
N ILE A 301 -1.41 3.08 12.74
CA ILE A 301 -0.86 2.82 11.40
C ILE A 301 -0.14 1.47 11.37
N TYR A 302 0.57 1.11 12.44
CA TYR A 302 1.18 -0.22 12.55
C TYR A 302 0.15 -1.34 12.48
N LEU A 303 -1.01 -1.19 13.14
CA LEU A 303 -2.10 -2.17 13.04
C LEU A 303 -2.73 -2.21 11.64
N GLU A 304 -2.79 -1.08 10.93
CA GLU A 304 -3.19 -1.07 9.52
C GLU A 304 -2.19 -1.82 8.62
N VAL A 305 -0.88 -1.73 8.89
CA VAL A 305 0.15 -2.56 8.24
C VAL A 305 -0.09 -4.04 8.52
N LEU A 306 -0.32 -4.42 9.77
CA LEU A 306 -0.63 -5.81 10.12
C LEU A 306 -1.93 -6.31 9.46
N SER A 307 -2.97 -5.47 9.41
CA SER A 307 -4.22 -5.79 8.72
C SER A 307 -3.99 -6.01 7.23
N PHE A 308 -3.23 -5.14 6.57
CA PHE A 308 -2.88 -5.29 5.16
C PHE A 308 -2.13 -6.60 4.89
N VAL A 309 -1.17 -6.96 5.75
CA VAL A 309 -0.44 -8.23 5.66
C VAL A 309 -1.39 -9.42 5.88
N ALA A 310 -2.27 -9.34 6.87
CA ALA A 310 -3.24 -10.39 7.19
C ALA A 310 -4.21 -10.65 6.02
N ASP A 311 -4.81 -9.60 5.47
CA ASP A 311 -5.80 -9.69 4.38
C ASP A 311 -5.21 -10.26 3.10
N ASN A 312 -3.91 -10.06 2.87
CA ASN A 312 -3.20 -10.54 1.68
C ASN A 312 -2.32 -11.76 1.96
N TRP A 313 -2.42 -12.37 3.15
CA TRP A 313 -1.48 -13.41 3.56
C TRP A 313 -1.52 -14.63 2.67
N GLN A 314 -2.68 -15.30 2.58
CA GLN A 314 -2.83 -16.55 1.83
C GLN A 314 -2.57 -16.37 0.34
N ASN A 315 -3.05 -15.28 -0.24
CA ASN A 315 -3.03 -15.07 -1.69
C ASN A 315 -1.73 -14.43 -2.20
N CYS A 316 -0.94 -13.77 -1.34
CA CYS A 316 0.20 -12.98 -1.77
C CYS A 316 1.48 -13.20 -0.94
N PHE A 317 1.39 -13.35 0.38
CA PHE A 317 2.58 -13.26 1.23
C PHE A 317 3.07 -14.60 1.80
N SER A 318 2.20 -15.60 1.89
CA SER A 318 2.56 -16.95 2.33
C SER A 318 3.66 -17.52 1.43
N GLY A 319 4.75 -18.01 2.03
CA GLY A 319 5.90 -18.56 1.30
C GLY A 319 6.85 -17.54 0.68
N THR A 320 6.66 -16.25 0.92
CA THR A 320 7.55 -15.17 0.43
C THR A 320 8.48 -14.64 1.52
N ASN A 321 9.38 -13.70 1.16
CA ASN A 321 10.23 -13.01 2.12
C ASN A 321 9.48 -12.21 3.19
N MET A 322 8.16 -11.99 3.04
CA MET A 322 7.32 -11.42 4.10
C MET A 322 7.40 -12.23 5.41
N MET A 323 7.70 -13.53 5.35
CA MET A 323 7.90 -14.35 6.55
C MET A 323 9.18 -14.02 7.32
N SER A 324 10.16 -13.40 6.67
CA SER A 324 11.51 -13.17 7.21
C SER A 324 11.72 -11.76 7.73
N ILE A 325 10.89 -10.81 7.33
CA ILE A 325 11.03 -9.40 7.77
C ILE A 325 10.66 -9.24 9.26
N PRO A 326 11.26 -8.27 9.98
CA PRO A 326 11.00 -8.01 11.39
C PRO A 326 9.66 -7.27 11.62
N LEU A 327 8.54 -7.98 11.41
CA LEU A 327 7.19 -7.40 11.44
C LEU A 327 6.57 -7.33 12.86
N LEU A 328 6.86 -8.30 13.72
CA LEU A 328 6.15 -8.49 14.99
C LEU A 328 6.87 -7.77 16.14
N LYS A 329 6.22 -6.76 16.73
CA LYS A 329 6.71 -6.06 17.93
C LYS A 329 6.61 -6.96 19.17
N TYR A 330 7.64 -6.94 20.00
CA TYR A 330 7.60 -7.51 21.35
C TYR A 330 8.48 -6.72 22.32
N VAL A 331 8.22 -6.86 23.62
CA VAL A 331 9.05 -6.32 24.70
C VAL A 331 10.03 -7.38 25.11
N ASP A 332 11.33 -7.08 25.00
CA ASP A 332 12.37 -7.99 25.46
C ASP A 332 12.55 -7.97 26.99
N ARG A 333 13.48 -8.78 27.47
CA ARG A 333 13.75 -8.93 28.91
C ARG A 333 14.29 -7.65 29.57
N ASN A 334 14.85 -6.74 28.78
CA ASN A 334 15.38 -5.45 29.23
C ASN A 334 14.34 -4.32 29.13
N ASN A 335 13.08 -4.65 28.84
CA ASN A 335 12.01 -3.69 28.58
C ASN A 335 12.25 -2.82 27.33
N ALA A 336 13.09 -3.28 26.41
CA ALA A 336 13.30 -2.60 25.14
C ALA A 336 12.38 -3.17 24.06
N LEU A 337 11.97 -2.29 23.15
CA LEU A 337 11.18 -2.67 21.98
C LEU A 337 12.07 -3.43 20.99
N SER A 338 11.71 -4.67 20.74
CA SER A 338 12.39 -5.56 19.81
C SER A 338 11.41 -6.12 18.78
N PHE A 339 11.94 -6.71 17.71
CA PHE A 339 11.13 -7.17 16.57
C PHE A 339 11.46 -8.61 16.19
N TRP A 340 10.43 -9.36 15.82
CA TRP A 340 10.53 -10.73 15.31
C TRP A 340 9.97 -10.84 13.90
N SER A 341 10.54 -11.77 13.15
CA SER A 341 9.94 -12.28 11.94
C SER A 341 8.94 -13.40 12.26
N ILE A 342 8.02 -13.65 11.32
CA ILE A 342 7.01 -14.72 11.44
C ILE A 342 7.69 -16.10 11.41
N SER A 343 8.72 -16.26 10.58
CA SER A 343 9.59 -17.44 10.55
C SER A 343 10.24 -17.72 11.91
N ARG A 344 10.75 -16.68 12.59
CA ARG A 344 11.30 -16.84 13.93
C ARG A 344 10.24 -17.23 14.96
N ALA A 345 9.08 -16.59 14.90
CA ALA A 345 7.97 -16.86 15.83
C ALA A 345 7.43 -18.30 15.71
N THR A 346 7.51 -18.89 14.51
CA THR A 346 6.99 -20.25 14.24
C THR A 346 7.98 -21.37 14.56
N GLN A 347 9.29 -21.14 14.43
CA GLN A 347 10.31 -22.19 14.52
C GLN A 347 10.86 -22.44 15.93
N ARG A 348 10.85 -21.43 16.81
CA ARG A 348 11.49 -21.54 18.13
C ARG A 348 10.56 -22.10 19.19
N SER A 349 11.11 -22.48 20.34
CA SER A 349 10.36 -22.76 21.57
C SER A 349 9.71 -21.51 22.16
N ASP A 350 10.25 -20.34 21.82
CA ASP A 350 9.71 -19.06 22.29
C ASP A 350 8.32 -18.79 21.69
N ARG A 351 7.42 -18.24 22.49
CA ARG A 351 6.06 -17.87 22.07
C ARG A 351 5.80 -16.41 22.35
N LEU A 352 5.26 -15.73 21.34
CA LEU A 352 4.76 -14.37 21.49
C LEU A 352 3.35 -14.44 22.10
N CYS A 353 3.07 -13.61 23.08
CA CYS A 353 1.85 -13.63 23.86
C CYS A 353 1.13 -12.28 23.82
N ILE A 354 -0.19 -12.34 23.82
CA ILE A 354 -1.10 -11.23 24.07
C ILE A 354 -1.96 -11.57 25.29
N ALA A 355 -2.26 -10.59 26.14
CA ALA A 355 -3.11 -10.81 27.28
C ALA A 355 -4.57 -10.95 26.83
N SER A 356 -5.29 -11.94 27.36
CA SER A 356 -6.72 -12.13 27.09
C SER A 356 -7.58 -10.99 27.65
N GLU A 357 -7.11 -10.32 28.71
CA GLU A 357 -7.83 -9.24 29.39
C GLU A 357 -6.99 -7.97 29.47
N LYS A 358 -7.58 -6.82 29.11
CA LYS A 358 -6.89 -5.52 29.11
C LYS A 358 -6.27 -5.17 30.47
N LYS A 359 -6.98 -5.41 31.57
CA LYS A 359 -6.50 -5.14 32.94
C LYS A 359 -5.24 -5.94 33.31
N CYS A 360 -4.99 -7.06 32.63
CA CYS A 360 -3.89 -7.98 32.91
C CYS A 360 -2.65 -7.72 32.04
N ILE A 361 -2.72 -6.84 31.04
CA ILE A 361 -1.58 -6.51 30.15
C ILE A 361 -0.33 -6.09 30.93
N PRO A 362 -0.36 -5.00 31.73
CA PRO A 362 0.84 -4.56 32.46
C PRO A 362 1.28 -5.59 33.49
N TRP A 363 0.32 -6.33 34.08
CA TRP A 363 0.57 -7.37 35.06
C TRP A 363 1.39 -8.52 34.49
N LEU A 364 0.95 -9.12 33.39
CA LEU A 364 1.65 -10.25 32.77
C LEU A 364 3.05 -9.85 32.28
N ILE A 365 3.19 -8.66 31.70
CA ILE A 365 4.47 -8.17 31.19
C ILE A 365 5.47 -7.91 32.33
N SER A 366 5.04 -7.34 33.45
CA SER A 366 5.94 -7.10 34.59
C SER A 366 6.41 -8.42 35.21
N TRP A 367 5.51 -9.37 35.41
CA TRP A 367 5.84 -10.68 35.99
C TRP A 367 6.68 -11.57 35.07
N ASN A 368 6.53 -11.45 33.75
CA ASN A 368 7.35 -12.22 32.81
C ASN A 368 8.86 -11.96 32.91
N ARG A 369 9.27 -10.84 33.53
CA ARG A 369 10.68 -10.56 33.83
C ARG A 369 11.28 -11.49 34.89
N GLU A 370 10.45 -11.96 35.82
CA GLU A 370 10.87 -12.88 36.88
C GLU A 370 10.96 -14.34 36.39
N PHE A 371 10.35 -14.66 35.24
CA PHE A 371 10.19 -16.02 34.73
C PHE A 371 10.89 -16.23 33.39
N THR A 372 12.22 -16.09 33.38
CA THR A 372 13.02 -16.22 32.15
C THR A 372 12.97 -17.61 31.51
N SER A 373 12.56 -18.65 32.24
CA SER A 373 12.44 -20.02 31.75
C SER A 373 11.14 -20.29 30.98
N SER A 374 10.14 -19.40 31.05
CA SER A 374 8.82 -19.61 30.44
C SER A 374 8.86 -19.58 28.90
N ASN A 375 9.95 -19.06 28.33
CA ASN A 375 10.09 -18.79 26.89
C ASN A 375 8.90 -18.00 26.32
N ARG A 376 8.22 -17.20 27.16
CA ARG A 376 7.14 -16.31 26.75
C ARG A 376 7.66 -14.89 26.61
N LEU A 377 7.24 -14.22 25.56
CA LEU A 377 7.50 -12.81 25.29
C LEU A 377 6.18 -12.14 24.93
N PHE A 378 6.04 -10.86 25.23
CA PHE A 378 4.76 -10.18 25.10
C PHE A 378 4.81 -9.07 24.06
N VAL A 379 3.71 -8.92 23.32
CA VAL A 379 3.47 -7.73 22.48
C VAL A 379 3.46 -6.47 23.37
N PRO A 380 3.96 -5.31 22.93
CA PRO A 380 3.99 -4.11 23.77
C PRO A 380 2.61 -3.69 24.30
N PRO A 381 2.53 -3.09 25.51
CA PRO A 381 1.27 -2.64 26.09
C PRO A 381 0.50 -1.69 25.16
N SER A 382 1.19 -0.73 24.56
CA SER A 382 0.62 0.24 23.61
C SER A 382 -0.04 -0.45 22.42
N THR A 383 0.63 -1.42 21.81
CA THR A 383 0.11 -2.21 20.69
C THR A 383 -1.08 -3.05 21.11
N GLN A 384 -1.04 -3.70 22.28
CA GLN A 384 -2.16 -4.50 22.77
C GLN A 384 -3.39 -3.63 23.07
N GLU A 385 -3.21 -2.45 23.67
CA GLU A 385 -4.29 -1.50 23.93
C GLU A 385 -4.90 -0.95 22.64
N ALA A 386 -4.07 -0.60 21.66
CA ALA A 386 -4.54 -0.16 20.35
C ALA A 386 -5.31 -1.26 19.62
N LEU A 387 -4.85 -2.52 19.69
CA LEU A 387 -5.50 -3.67 19.06
C LEU A 387 -6.93 -3.89 19.59
N GLN A 388 -7.18 -3.64 20.88
CA GLN A 388 -8.52 -3.79 21.47
C GLN A 388 -9.56 -2.84 20.87
N ASN A 389 -9.12 -1.64 20.47
CA ASN A 389 -9.95 -0.60 19.88
C ASN A 389 -9.93 -0.60 18.35
N PHE A 390 -9.18 -1.51 17.73
CA PHE A 390 -8.99 -1.56 16.28
C PHE A 390 -10.17 -2.24 15.58
N ALA A 391 -10.68 -1.65 14.50
CA ALA A 391 -11.86 -2.15 13.80
C ALA A 391 -11.67 -3.59 13.28
N GLN A 392 -10.50 -3.91 12.73
CA GLN A 392 -10.16 -5.25 12.19
C GLN A 392 -9.49 -6.17 13.23
N ARG A 393 -9.67 -5.92 14.54
CA ARG A 393 -9.00 -6.69 15.61
C ARG A 393 -9.15 -8.19 15.47
N THR A 394 -10.34 -8.67 15.07
CA THR A 394 -10.63 -10.10 14.97
C THR A 394 -9.78 -10.73 13.88
N ALA A 395 -9.71 -10.11 12.70
CA ALA A 395 -8.92 -10.59 11.57
C ALA A 395 -7.42 -10.59 11.91
N VAL A 396 -6.90 -9.50 12.48
CA VAL A 396 -5.49 -9.39 12.86
C VAL A 396 -5.14 -10.43 13.95
N THR A 397 -5.99 -10.60 14.96
CA THR A 397 -5.75 -11.55 16.06
C THR A 397 -5.77 -12.99 15.56
N GLN A 398 -6.76 -13.35 14.73
CA GLN A 398 -6.82 -14.68 14.12
C GLN A 398 -5.61 -14.97 13.25
N TRP A 399 -5.15 -13.98 12.48
CA TRP A 399 -3.95 -14.10 11.66
C TRP A 399 -2.68 -14.30 12.52
N LEU A 400 -2.51 -13.49 13.57
CA LEU A 400 -1.41 -13.62 14.53
C LEU A 400 -1.39 -15.01 15.19
N GLN A 401 -2.54 -15.52 15.61
CA GLN A 401 -2.67 -16.85 16.22
C GLN A 401 -2.37 -17.97 15.21
N SER A 402 -2.92 -17.88 14.01
CA SER A 402 -2.84 -18.95 13.00
C SER A 402 -1.45 -19.09 12.39
N TYR A 403 -0.83 -17.95 12.04
CA TYR A 403 0.41 -17.91 11.25
C TYR A 403 1.64 -17.51 12.04
N ALA A 404 1.52 -16.56 12.99
CA ALA A 404 2.64 -16.18 13.86
C ALA A 404 2.67 -16.97 15.19
N LYS A 405 1.72 -17.89 15.40
CA LYS A 405 1.60 -18.71 16.63
C LYS A 405 1.57 -17.87 17.92
N VAL A 406 0.96 -16.68 17.83
CA VAL A 406 0.77 -15.81 18.99
C VAL A 406 -0.27 -16.43 19.92
N GLU A 407 0.04 -16.55 21.21
CA GLU A 407 -0.85 -17.13 22.21
C GLU A 407 -1.63 -16.03 22.94
N ALA A 408 -2.95 -16.20 23.06
CA ALA A 408 -3.76 -15.40 23.97
C ALA A 408 -3.72 -16.05 25.36
N VAL A 409 -3.16 -15.33 26.35
CA VAL A 409 -2.92 -15.87 27.70
C VAL A 409 -3.68 -15.10 28.77
N SER A 410 -4.36 -15.82 29.65
CA SER A 410 -4.89 -15.31 30.91
C SER A 410 -3.81 -15.44 31.99
N VAL A 411 -4.05 -14.86 33.16
CA VAL A 411 -3.14 -15.03 34.32
C VAL A 411 -3.02 -16.49 34.72
N TYR A 412 -4.11 -17.26 34.61
CA TYR A 412 -4.09 -18.70 34.86
C TYR A 412 -3.28 -19.47 33.81
N SER A 413 -3.58 -19.31 32.51
CA SER A 413 -2.87 -20.09 31.47
C SER A 413 -1.39 -19.72 31.37
N TYR A 414 -1.05 -18.45 31.63
CA TYR A 414 0.32 -18.01 31.81
C TYR A 414 0.97 -18.66 33.04
N GLY A 415 0.29 -18.69 34.18
CA GLY A 415 0.76 -19.34 35.39
C GLY A 415 1.06 -20.83 35.19
N LEU A 416 0.21 -21.53 34.43
CA LEU A 416 0.42 -22.94 34.08
C LEU A 416 1.65 -23.14 33.18
N ALA A 417 1.87 -22.24 32.20
CA ALA A 417 3.07 -22.27 31.38
C ALA A 417 4.34 -22.02 32.20
N VAL A 418 4.28 -21.06 33.14
CA VAL A 418 5.40 -20.76 34.04
C VAL A 418 5.72 -21.96 34.93
N VAL A 419 4.74 -22.53 35.65
CA VAL A 419 4.99 -23.62 36.60
C VAL A 419 5.61 -24.85 35.93
N ASN A 420 5.15 -25.18 34.71
CA ASN A 420 5.71 -26.27 33.92
C ASN A 420 7.14 -26.00 33.44
N SER A 421 7.54 -24.73 33.34
CA SER A 421 8.89 -24.30 32.95
C SER A 421 9.83 -24.06 34.13
N LEU A 422 9.34 -24.12 35.38
CA LEU A 422 10.16 -23.88 36.55
C LEU A 422 11.19 -25.02 36.70
N ASN A 423 12.46 -24.65 36.65
CA ASN A 423 13.59 -25.54 36.91
C ASN A 423 13.82 -25.67 38.43
N CYS A 424 14.97 -26.25 38.83
CA CYS A 424 15.35 -26.35 40.24
C CYS A 424 15.91 -25.02 40.81
N ASP A 425 15.58 -23.89 40.19
CA ASP A 425 16.06 -22.58 40.60
C ASP A 425 15.20 -22.00 41.73
N ARG A 426 15.87 -21.55 42.79
CA ARG A 426 15.24 -21.06 44.03
C ARG A 426 14.40 -19.78 43.81
N ARG A 427 14.98 -18.77 43.14
CA ARG A 427 14.34 -17.45 42.97
C ARG A 427 13.05 -17.49 42.14
N PRO A 428 13.00 -18.16 40.96
CA PRO A 428 11.76 -18.27 40.19
C PRO A 428 10.63 -18.99 40.93
N ALA A 429 10.95 -19.99 41.78
CA ALA A 429 9.94 -20.68 42.58
C ALA A 429 9.31 -19.78 43.65
N ILE A 430 10.11 -18.92 44.30
CA ILE A 430 9.60 -17.92 45.27
C ILE A 430 8.82 -16.82 44.54
N ALA A 431 9.35 -16.34 43.41
CA ALA A 431 8.67 -15.37 42.56
C ALA A 431 7.29 -15.89 42.10
N PHE A 432 7.17 -17.18 41.80
CA PHE A 432 5.89 -17.80 41.43
C PHE A 432 4.89 -17.82 42.59
N ALA A 433 5.33 -18.09 43.81
CA ALA A 433 4.48 -17.99 44.98
C ALA A 433 3.97 -16.55 45.20
N HIS A 434 4.84 -15.55 45.02
CA HIS A 434 4.43 -14.14 45.06
C HIS A 434 3.48 -13.78 43.91
N PHE A 435 3.71 -14.31 42.71
CA PHE A 435 2.82 -14.11 41.57
C PHE A 435 1.40 -14.60 41.88
N LEU A 436 1.25 -15.80 42.46
CA LEU A 436 -0.05 -16.34 42.85
C LEU A 436 -0.72 -15.50 43.94
N TYR A 437 0.00 -15.19 45.03
CA TYR A 437 -0.50 -14.36 46.13
C TYR A 437 -1.01 -13.00 45.63
N GLN A 438 -0.16 -12.30 44.86
CA GLN A 438 -0.49 -10.96 44.40
C GLN A 438 -1.57 -10.96 43.33
N SER A 439 -1.62 -11.99 42.47
CA SER A 439 -2.68 -12.16 41.47
C SER A 439 -4.04 -12.40 42.14
N ALA A 440 -4.06 -13.20 43.22
CA ALA A 440 -5.26 -13.42 44.03
C ALA A 440 -5.72 -12.13 44.72
N LYS A 441 -4.79 -11.43 45.38
CA LYS A 441 -5.06 -10.16 46.08
C LYS A 441 -5.64 -9.08 45.16
N LYS A 442 -5.19 -9.03 43.90
CA LYS A 442 -5.68 -8.08 42.90
C LYS A 442 -6.92 -8.55 42.12
N GLY A 443 -7.42 -9.75 42.36
CA GLY A 443 -8.57 -10.30 41.62
C GLY A 443 -8.27 -10.53 40.13
N HIS A 444 -7.01 -10.87 39.81
CA HIS A 444 -6.59 -11.23 38.45
C HIS A 444 -6.75 -12.73 38.14
N ILE A 445 -6.99 -13.55 39.16
CA ILE A 445 -7.20 -14.99 39.05
C ILE A 445 -8.37 -15.43 39.95
N GLU A 446 -9.19 -16.33 39.44
CA GLU A 446 -10.32 -16.92 40.17
C GLU A 446 -9.84 -17.99 41.15
N SER A 447 -10.61 -18.24 42.23
CA SER A 447 -10.19 -19.13 43.32
C SER A 447 -9.90 -20.57 42.87
N TYR A 448 -10.73 -21.14 41.99
CA TYR A 448 -10.54 -22.51 41.51
C TYR A 448 -9.25 -22.67 40.68
N HIS A 449 -8.94 -21.69 39.82
CA HIS A 449 -7.70 -21.63 39.06
C HIS A 449 -6.47 -21.44 39.97
N LEU A 450 -6.61 -20.66 41.03
CA LEU A 450 -5.56 -20.43 42.01
C LEU A 450 -5.20 -21.72 42.76
N GLU A 451 -6.19 -22.48 43.22
CA GLU A 451 -5.97 -23.76 43.93
C GLU A 451 -5.17 -24.74 43.08
N GLU A 452 -5.49 -24.85 41.79
CA GLU A 452 -4.78 -25.72 40.86
C GLU A 452 -3.31 -25.33 40.71
N LEU A 453 -3.02 -24.03 40.49
CA LEU A 453 -1.65 -23.54 40.40
C LEU A 453 -0.89 -23.69 41.73
N CYS A 454 -1.55 -23.52 42.87
CA CYS A 454 -0.97 -23.75 44.18
C CYS A 454 -0.59 -25.22 44.40
N ARG A 455 -1.38 -26.18 43.89
CA ARG A 455 -1.06 -27.62 43.93
C ARG A 455 0.14 -27.96 43.03
N ALA A 456 0.21 -27.35 41.85
CA ALA A 456 1.30 -27.57 40.90
C ALA A 456 2.61 -26.85 41.27
N MET A 457 2.55 -25.80 42.08
CA MET A 457 3.69 -24.98 42.45
C MET A 457 4.79 -25.79 43.17
N PRO A 458 6.07 -25.67 42.78
CA PRO A 458 7.17 -26.25 43.54
C PRO A 458 7.38 -25.53 44.89
N VAL A 459 7.86 -26.25 45.90
CA VAL A 459 8.28 -25.68 47.19
C VAL A 459 9.78 -25.78 47.38
N ILE A 460 10.35 -24.86 48.14
CA ILE A 460 11.77 -24.91 48.53
C ILE A 460 11.87 -25.34 49.98
N ASP A 461 12.68 -26.37 50.24
CA ASP A 461 12.94 -26.82 51.59
C ASP A 461 13.95 -25.94 52.35
N SER A 462 14.15 -26.21 53.62
CA SER A 462 15.09 -25.48 54.48
C SER A 462 16.56 -25.60 54.06
N TYR A 463 16.90 -26.53 53.17
CA TYR A 463 18.24 -26.70 52.59
C TYR A 463 18.41 -26.01 51.23
N GLY A 464 17.33 -25.42 50.70
CA GLY A 464 17.34 -24.74 49.40
C GLY A 464 17.04 -25.65 48.21
N SER A 465 16.60 -26.90 48.44
CA SER A 465 16.23 -27.83 47.38
C SER A 465 14.80 -27.58 46.91
N VAL A 466 14.60 -27.59 45.59
CA VAL A 466 13.28 -27.40 44.96
C VAL A 466 12.55 -28.75 44.82
N ILE A 467 11.36 -28.85 45.41
CA ILE A 467 10.54 -30.05 45.44
C ILE A 467 9.30 -29.83 44.57
N LYS A 468 9.20 -30.58 43.47
CA LYS A 468 8.16 -30.42 42.44
C LYS A 468 6.89 -31.24 42.68
N THR A 469 6.99 -32.40 43.35
CA THR A 469 5.86 -33.32 43.57
C THR A 469 5.41 -33.31 45.02
N ARG A 470 4.15 -32.94 45.27
CA ARG A 470 3.56 -32.82 46.62
C ARG A 470 2.62 -33.98 46.99
N SER A 471 2.60 -35.08 46.23
CA SER A 471 1.51 -36.07 46.20
C SER A 471 1.19 -36.77 47.52
N SER A 472 2.00 -36.62 48.58
CA SER A 472 1.76 -37.22 49.91
C SER A 472 2.50 -36.51 51.04
N VAL A 473 2.84 -35.23 50.88
CA VAL A 473 3.83 -34.54 51.73
C VAL A 473 3.21 -33.42 52.54
N LEU A 474 3.41 -33.44 53.86
CA LEU A 474 2.92 -32.41 54.78
C LEU A 474 3.96 -31.28 54.90
N ILE A 475 3.50 -30.02 54.86
CA ILE A 475 4.38 -28.85 54.83
C ILE A 475 4.53 -28.26 56.24
N LEU A 476 5.78 -28.14 56.70
CA LEU A 476 6.16 -27.45 57.94
C LEU A 476 6.55 -26.01 57.62
N VAL A 477 6.02 -25.06 58.39
CA VAL A 477 6.44 -23.66 58.33
C VAL A 477 7.94 -23.50 58.66
N PRO A 478 8.64 -22.52 58.07
CA PRO A 478 10.10 -22.38 58.23
C PRO A 478 10.53 -22.34 59.70
N ALA A 479 11.66 -22.97 60.05
CA ALA A 479 12.20 -22.96 61.43
C ALA A 479 12.38 -21.53 61.97
N LYS A 480 12.91 -20.63 61.14
CA LYS A 480 13.11 -19.22 61.48
C LYS A 480 11.78 -18.57 61.86
N GLY A 481 11.59 -18.22 63.13
CA GLY A 481 10.37 -17.56 63.65
C GLY A 481 9.17 -18.49 63.90
N SER A 482 9.37 -19.81 63.99
CA SER A 482 8.29 -20.77 64.33
C SER A 482 8.46 -21.33 65.73
N LYS A 483 7.36 -21.39 66.50
CA LYS A 483 7.35 -21.85 67.90
C LYS A 483 7.77 -23.33 68.06
N TRP A 484 7.59 -24.15 67.01
CA TRP A 484 7.93 -25.57 67.06
C TRP A 484 9.43 -25.83 67.25
N VAL A 485 10.30 -24.94 66.76
CA VAL A 485 11.75 -25.06 66.92
C VAL A 485 12.16 -24.87 68.37
N GLY A 486 11.53 -23.92 69.08
CA GLY A 486 11.79 -23.70 70.51
C GLY A 486 11.30 -24.85 71.39
N LEU A 487 10.36 -25.67 70.91
CA LEU A 487 9.81 -26.82 71.62
C LEU A 487 10.56 -28.12 71.33
N MET A 488 11.01 -28.32 70.08
CA MET A 488 11.54 -29.60 69.60
C MET A 488 13.05 -29.56 69.25
N GLY A 489 13.66 -28.36 69.18
CA GLY A 489 15.06 -28.15 68.84
C GLY A 489 15.40 -28.40 67.36
N THR A 490 15.23 -29.63 66.90
CA THR A 490 15.45 -30.07 65.51
C THR A 490 14.18 -30.64 64.92
N ASN A 491 14.00 -30.57 63.59
CA ASN A 491 12.82 -31.10 62.90
C ASN A 491 12.66 -32.61 63.16
N PRO A 492 11.68 -33.03 63.98
CA PRO A 492 11.49 -34.43 64.36
C PRO A 492 10.79 -35.26 63.26
N TRP A 493 10.21 -34.60 62.26
CA TRP A 493 9.39 -35.21 61.21
C TRP A 493 10.14 -35.44 59.89
N ARG A 494 11.47 -35.27 59.87
CA ARG A 494 12.31 -35.51 58.67
C ARG A 494 12.07 -36.87 58.02
N ASN A 495 11.79 -37.90 58.82
CA ASN A 495 11.57 -39.27 58.34
C ASN A 495 10.08 -39.60 58.10
N GLN A 496 9.17 -38.64 58.25
CA GLN A 496 7.71 -38.84 58.18
C GLN A 496 7.06 -38.10 56.99
N ASN A 497 7.81 -37.90 55.90
CA ASN A 497 7.33 -37.19 54.70
C ASN A 497 6.88 -35.74 54.99
N TYR A 498 7.60 -34.99 55.83
CA TYR A 498 7.37 -33.56 56.02
C TYR A 498 8.47 -32.70 55.37
N ILE A 499 8.07 -31.64 54.66
CA ILE A 499 9.00 -30.63 54.10
C ILE A 499 8.97 -29.40 54.99
N GLU A 500 10.11 -29.06 55.59
CA GLU A 500 10.29 -27.75 56.22
C GLU A 500 10.55 -26.69 55.13
N LEU A 501 9.71 -25.67 55.04
CA LEU A 501 9.86 -24.59 54.07
C LEU A 501 11.10 -23.74 54.35
N SER A 502 11.72 -23.24 53.28
CA SER A 502 12.83 -22.30 53.34
C SER A 502 12.46 -21.01 54.09
N ALA A 503 13.44 -20.40 54.77
CA ALA A 503 13.27 -19.10 55.43
C ALA A 503 12.89 -17.97 54.46
N ASP A 504 13.15 -18.15 53.15
CA ASP A 504 12.81 -17.16 52.12
C ASP A 504 11.31 -16.89 51.99
N TYR A 505 10.45 -17.85 52.37
CA TYR A 505 9.00 -17.61 52.36
C TYR A 505 8.56 -16.60 53.44
N LYS A 506 9.46 -16.23 54.36
CA LYS A 506 9.25 -15.19 55.39
C LYS A 506 9.99 -13.89 55.09
N SER A 507 10.99 -13.87 54.22
CA SER A 507 11.79 -12.68 53.98
C SER A 507 11.02 -11.63 53.18
N ALA A 508 11.31 -10.36 53.45
CA ALA A 508 10.89 -9.27 52.59
C ALA A 508 11.76 -9.25 51.33
N ASP A 509 11.11 -9.11 50.18
CA ASP A 509 11.79 -9.06 48.88
C ASP A 509 10.91 -8.33 47.86
N SER A 510 11.49 -7.99 46.70
CA SER A 510 10.77 -7.35 45.60
C SER A 510 10.78 -8.21 44.35
N TYR A 511 9.57 -8.46 43.83
CA TYR A 511 9.34 -9.20 42.59
C TYR A 511 8.47 -8.36 41.67
N ALA A 512 8.85 -8.27 40.39
CA ALA A 512 8.14 -7.49 39.38
C ALA A 512 7.88 -6.03 39.78
N GLY A 513 8.77 -5.43 40.59
CA GLY A 513 8.66 -4.07 41.11
C GLY A 513 7.67 -3.89 42.26
N ILE A 514 7.14 -4.98 42.82
CA ILE A 514 6.23 -4.96 43.97
C ILE A 514 7.01 -5.40 45.21
N TYR A 515 6.97 -4.60 46.27
CA TYR A 515 7.55 -4.97 47.56
C TYR A 515 6.59 -5.88 48.33
N ALA A 516 7.09 -7.02 48.80
CA ALA A 516 6.37 -7.92 49.68
C ALA A 516 6.99 -7.83 51.10
N PRO A 517 6.23 -7.35 52.11
CA PRO A 517 6.67 -7.35 53.51
C PRO A 517 6.89 -8.76 54.05
N GLU A 518 7.68 -8.86 55.13
CA GLU A 518 7.90 -10.12 55.85
C GLU A 518 6.57 -10.79 56.26
N ASP A 519 6.60 -12.11 56.36
CA ASP A 519 5.50 -13.00 56.78
C ASP A 519 4.21 -13.02 55.91
N GLN A 520 4.01 -12.10 54.97
CA GLN A 520 2.79 -12.05 54.15
C GLN A 520 2.63 -13.26 53.22
N LEU A 521 3.71 -13.68 52.56
CA LEU A 521 3.66 -14.84 51.67
C LEU A 521 3.38 -16.12 52.46
N LEU A 522 3.99 -16.27 53.64
CA LEU A 522 3.75 -17.43 54.50
C LEU A 522 2.30 -17.49 54.99
N ALA A 523 1.67 -16.35 55.29
CA ALA A 523 0.26 -16.32 55.66
C ALA A 523 -0.64 -16.86 54.54
N PHE A 524 -0.34 -16.51 53.29
CA PHE A 524 -1.05 -17.02 52.11
C PHE A 524 -0.85 -18.52 51.88
N LEU A 525 0.33 -19.07 52.15
CA LEU A 525 0.60 -20.50 51.98
C LEU A 525 -0.06 -21.40 53.05
N LYS A 526 -0.58 -20.81 54.13
CA LYS A 526 -1.30 -21.53 55.20
C LYS A 526 -2.79 -21.69 54.93
N THR A 527 -3.36 -20.78 54.14
CA THR A 527 -4.72 -20.85 53.60
C THR A 527 -4.75 -21.78 52.40
#